data_AF-A0A534KJY4-F1
#
_entry.id   AF-A0A534KJY4-F1
#
_cell.length_a   1.000
_cell.length_b   1.000
_cell.length_c   1.000
_cell.angle_alpha   90.00
_cell.angle_beta   90.00
_cell.angle_gamma   90.00
#
_symmetry.space_group_name_H-M   'P 1'
#
loop_
_entity.id
_entity.type
_entity.pdbx_description
1 polymer ?
#
loop_
_entity_poly.entity_id
_entity_poly.type
_entity_poly.pdbx_seq_one_letter_code
_entity_poly.pdbx_strand_id
1 'polypeptide(L)'
;MPMATGCGRIARVHPHRRCGRGDVEACRDARRSRPRRPCPWPPSDYTKGIHPPRVRVGRSGRTEDSGVRSRDVSIRRPVQPLGTFRLRNGVPVRRPGLARWIPLPILDGRPISGDALRGRGASHDGLVPLAPDNILIARRFVLQRAEAPAVTDVVLAGACRTPVGKYGRAFRNVEAVKLGSTAIAEAVNRTGLVPADIEEVIMGNVISAGLGQNPARQAALSAGLPDRVGAVTVNKVCGSGLQAVMFASDMIRAGSADVVLAGGMESMSRAPYLVKEARWGIGINNVPFIDAMVHDGLWDAYNQFHMGVTGEIVAERFKISREDMDRFALDSHRRAASATQEGRFKEQIVPVEVPGAGRVEVDEGIRMDTSLEKLAKLPPVFREGGQVTAGNASQLSDGGAAMVLMSRDAADRHGVTPLARIVAYNTAGVKPEWVMEAPIPGVR
;
A
#
# COMPACT_ATOMS: atom_id res chain seq x y z
N MET A 1 57.18 -33.57 14.57
CA MET A 1 58.10 -34.50 13.85
C MET A 1 57.93 -35.89 14.42
N PRO A 2 58.11 -36.97 13.64
CA PRO A 2 58.65 -37.01 12.27
C PRO A 2 57.52 -37.01 11.22
N MET A 3 57.61 -36.27 10.10
CA MET A 3 58.58 -36.32 8.98
C MET A 3 58.33 -37.52 8.05
N ALA A 4 58.41 -37.45 6.73
CA ALA A 4 58.57 -36.39 5.72
C ALA A 4 58.67 -37.13 4.36
N THR A 5 58.89 -36.35 3.28
CA THR A 5 59.29 -36.69 1.90
C THR A 5 58.10 -36.92 0.95
N GLY A 6 57.89 -36.17 -0.13
CA GLY A 6 58.72 -35.31 -0.98
C GLY A 6 58.43 -35.71 -2.45
N CYS A 7 58.60 -34.96 -3.53
CA CYS A 7 58.99 -33.58 -3.84
C CYS A 7 58.85 -33.41 -5.37
N GLY A 8 58.43 -32.22 -5.84
CA GLY A 8 58.87 -31.60 -7.10
C GLY A 8 57.88 -31.52 -8.26
N ARG A 9 57.85 -30.49 -9.12
CA ARG A 9 58.52 -29.17 -9.20
C ARG A 9 57.80 -28.29 -10.28
N ILE A 10 57.56 -27.02 -9.94
CA ILE A 10 57.88 -25.73 -10.65
C ILE A 10 57.30 -25.41 -12.06
N ALA A 11 56.60 -24.27 -12.15
CA ALA A 11 56.98 -23.02 -12.88
C ALA A 11 55.83 -21.99 -12.78
N ARG A 12 55.96 -20.66 -12.80
CA ARG A 12 56.98 -19.62 -12.54
C ARG A 12 56.17 -18.31 -12.39
N VAL A 13 56.61 -17.41 -11.50
CA VAL A 13 56.01 -16.09 -11.25
C VAL A 13 56.90 -15.01 -11.89
N HIS A 14 56.30 -13.91 -12.36
CA HIS A 14 56.98 -12.61 -12.44
C HIS A 14 56.03 -11.47 -12.03
N PRO A 15 56.42 -10.60 -11.08
CA PRO A 15 55.82 -9.29 -10.85
C PRO A 15 56.82 -8.16 -11.19
N HIS A 16 56.33 -7.04 -11.70
CA HIS A 16 57.13 -5.83 -11.92
C HIS A 16 57.14 -4.90 -10.69
N ARG A 17 58.38 -4.50 -10.33
CA ARG A 17 58.82 -3.43 -9.39
C ARG A 17 58.37 -2.03 -9.89
N ARG A 18 58.29 -0.94 -9.10
CA ARG A 18 59.34 -0.29 -8.26
C ARG A 18 58.76 0.67 -7.20
N CYS A 19 59.56 0.83 -6.14
CA CYS A 19 59.49 1.78 -5.02
C CYS A 19 60.23 3.12 -5.27
N GLY A 20 59.99 4.08 -4.37
CA GLY A 20 60.96 5.02 -3.75
C GLY A 20 60.24 5.73 -2.58
N ARG A 21 60.52 5.54 -1.29
CA ARG A 21 61.68 5.81 -0.38
C ARG A 21 62.07 7.28 -0.20
N GLY A 22 62.23 7.64 1.08
CA GLY A 22 62.75 8.87 1.67
C GLY A 22 61.88 9.30 2.86
N ASP A 23 62.03 8.74 4.07
CA ASP A 23 62.99 9.11 5.14
C ASP A 23 62.85 10.59 5.58
N VAL A 24 62.90 11.05 6.83
CA VAL A 24 63.10 10.53 8.21
C VAL A 24 62.78 11.73 9.14
N GLU A 25 62.32 11.45 10.36
CA GLU A 25 62.36 12.23 11.63
C GLU A 25 62.55 13.76 11.65
N ALA A 26 61.74 14.47 12.46
CA ALA A 26 62.14 14.99 13.78
C ALA A 26 61.30 16.19 14.26
N CYS A 27 61.29 16.33 15.59
CA CYS A 27 60.97 17.51 16.41
C CYS A 27 59.53 17.69 16.97
N ARG A 28 59.47 17.27 18.24
CA ARG A 28 58.64 17.71 19.36
C ARG A 28 58.57 19.24 19.55
N ASP A 29 57.55 19.62 20.33
CA ASP A 29 57.41 20.84 21.16
C ASP A 29 57.20 22.17 20.40
N ALA A 30 56.40 23.15 20.83
CA ALA A 30 55.53 23.35 21.98
C ALA A 30 54.63 24.60 21.72
N ARG A 31 53.47 24.64 22.39
CA ARG A 31 52.80 25.80 23.04
C ARG A 31 52.61 27.15 22.30
N ARG A 32 51.31 27.52 22.26
CA ARG A 32 50.67 28.81 22.65
C ARG A 32 50.60 30.01 21.68
N SER A 33 49.43 30.66 21.79
CA SER A 33 49.08 32.10 21.64
C SER A 33 48.93 32.75 20.25
N ARG A 34 47.67 33.12 19.94
CA ARG A 34 47.26 34.37 19.24
C ARG A 34 47.67 35.60 20.09
N PRO A 35 47.66 36.90 19.63
CA PRO A 35 46.84 37.50 18.55
C PRO A 35 47.45 38.69 17.74
N ARG A 36 46.62 39.24 16.81
CA ARG A 36 46.51 40.63 16.27
C ARG A 36 46.90 40.90 14.80
N ARG A 37 45.95 41.60 14.13
CA ARG A 37 45.91 42.32 12.84
C ARG A 37 46.53 43.74 12.98
N PRO A 38 46.90 44.53 11.92
CA PRO A 38 45.98 45.15 10.92
C PRO A 38 46.45 45.40 9.45
N CYS A 39 45.44 45.53 8.56
CA CYS A 39 45.22 46.21 7.23
C CYS A 39 46.36 46.92 6.44
N PRO A 40 46.25 47.21 5.10
CA PRO A 40 45.06 47.78 4.38
C PRO A 40 44.79 47.40 2.88
N TRP A 41 43.62 47.86 2.39
CA TRP A 41 43.02 47.89 1.01
C TRP A 41 43.69 48.97 0.09
N PRO A 42 43.43 49.13 -1.26
CA PRO A 42 42.10 49.20 -1.94
C PRO A 42 42.05 48.71 -3.45
N PRO A 43 41.13 49.17 -4.35
CA PRO A 43 39.89 48.47 -4.76
C PRO A 43 39.73 48.24 -6.30
N SER A 44 38.73 47.47 -6.74
CA SER A 44 38.10 47.67 -8.06
C SER A 44 36.65 47.18 -8.15
N ASP A 45 35.81 48.06 -8.69
CA ASP A 45 34.40 47.91 -9.05
C ASP A 45 34.15 46.81 -10.08
N TYR A 46 33.00 46.12 -10.00
CA TYR A 46 32.16 45.80 -11.17
C TYR A 46 30.73 45.47 -10.73
N THR A 47 29.82 46.42 -10.93
CA THR A 47 28.37 46.18 -11.03
C THR A 47 27.99 45.98 -12.50
N LYS A 48 27.23 44.91 -12.81
CA LYS A 48 26.03 44.92 -13.68
C LYS A 48 25.48 43.49 -13.82
N GLY A 49 24.15 43.42 -13.84
CA GLY A 49 23.37 42.25 -13.43
C GLY A 49 22.97 41.30 -14.55
N ILE A 50 22.36 40.18 -14.12
CA ILE A 50 21.60 39.25 -14.95
C ILE A 50 20.38 38.77 -14.13
N HIS A 51 19.19 39.04 -14.66
CA HIS A 51 17.90 38.51 -14.19
C HIS A 51 17.51 37.23 -14.96
N PRO A 52 16.64 36.36 -14.41
CA PRO A 52 16.30 35.05 -14.98
C PRO A 52 15.26 35.12 -16.13
N PRO A 53 15.13 34.07 -16.98
CA PRO A 53 14.32 34.14 -18.18
C PRO A 53 12.81 33.97 -17.90
N ARG A 54 11.99 34.85 -18.51
CA ARG A 54 10.53 34.70 -18.64
C ARG A 54 10.16 34.15 -20.02
N VAL A 55 9.33 33.12 -20.03
CA VAL A 55 8.70 32.53 -21.22
C VAL A 55 7.58 33.46 -21.72
N ARG A 56 7.62 33.82 -23.01
CA ARG A 56 6.61 34.65 -23.70
C ARG A 56 5.44 33.80 -24.20
N VAL A 57 4.23 34.22 -23.86
CA VAL A 57 2.98 33.79 -24.48
C VAL A 57 2.71 34.72 -25.67
N GLY A 58 2.59 34.17 -26.88
CA GLY A 58 2.19 34.88 -28.09
C GLY A 58 0.74 34.58 -28.45
N ARG A 59 -0.07 35.62 -28.64
CA ARG A 59 -1.44 35.61 -29.17
C ARG A 59 -1.45 36.51 -30.41
N SER A 60 -1.90 36.01 -31.56
CA SER A 60 -2.63 36.79 -32.59
C SER A 60 -3.08 35.90 -33.76
N GLY A 61 -4.24 36.22 -34.33
CA GLY A 61 -4.62 35.80 -35.69
C GLY A 61 -5.99 35.14 -35.84
N ARG A 62 -7.06 35.93 -35.96
CA ARG A 62 -8.32 35.55 -36.62
C ARG A 62 -8.14 35.70 -38.14
N THR A 63 -8.66 34.76 -38.92
CA THR A 63 -9.21 35.00 -40.27
C THR A 63 -10.34 34.00 -40.54
N GLU A 64 -11.41 34.51 -41.16
CA GLU A 64 -12.65 33.82 -41.49
C GLU A 64 -12.60 33.07 -42.83
N ASP A 65 -13.56 32.14 -42.94
CA ASP A 65 -14.36 31.74 -44.11
C ASP A 65 -13.82 30.79 -45.19
N SER A 66 -14.47 29.63 -45.30
CA SER A 66 -15.00 29.09 -46.55
C SER A 66 -15.82 27.82 -46.27
N GLY A 67 -17.11 27.91 -46.55
CA GLY A 67 -18.11 26.90 -46.22
C GLY A 67 -18.18 25.69 -47.17
N VAL A 68 -18.83 24.63 -46.67
CA VAL A 68 -19.47 23.60 -47.50
C VAL A 68 -20.81 23.24 -46.88
N ARG A 69 -21.87 23.33 -47.69
CA ARG A 69 -23.29 23.18 -47.35
C ARG A 69 -23.70 21.72 -47.18
N SER A 70 -24.74 21.54 -46.34
CA SER A 70 -25.52 20.33 -46.14
C SER A 70 -26.26 19.87 -47.41
N ARG A 71 -26.42 18.56 -47.56
CA ARG A 71 -27.42 17.94 -48.45
C ARG A 71 -28.36 17.09 -47.62
N ASP A 72 -29.63 17.46 -47.64
CA ASP A 72 -30.75 16.64 -47.19
C ASP A 72 -30.93 15.44 -48.15
N VAL A 73 -31.06 14.24 -47.57
CA VAL A 73 -31.60 13.07 -48.25
C VAL A 73 -32.78 12.56 -47.43
N SER A 74 -33.96 12.63 -48.04
CA SER A 74 -35.22 12.11 -47.53
C SER A 74 -35.30 10.59 -47.74
N ILE A 75 -35.50 9.82 -46.66
CA ILE A 75 -35.91 8.42 -46.74
C ILE A 75 -37.14 8.20 -45.85
N ARG A 76 -38.20 7.66 -46.46
CA ARG A 76 -39.50 7.33 -45.89
C ARG A 76 -39.35 6.33 -44.73
N ARG A 77 -40.09 6.55 -43.64
CA ARG A 77 -40.16 5.65 -42.48
C ARG A 77 -40.90 4.35 -42.82
N PRO A 78 -40.38 3.16 -42.45
CA PRO A 78 -41.23 1.99 -42.26
C PRO A 78 -42.03 2.15 -40.97
N VAL A 79 -43.32 1.86 -41.01
CA VAL A 79 -44.17 1.71 -39.82
C VAL A 79 -43.87 0.35 -39.19
N GLN A 80 -43.55 0.31 -37.90
CA GLN A 80 -43.32 -0.93 -37.13
C GLN A 80 -44.21 -0.98 -35.87
N PRO A 81 -44.57 -2.19 -35.39
CA PRO A 81 -45.64 -2.42 -34.43
C PRO A 81 -45.26 -2.05 -32.99
N LEU A 82 -46.30 -1.81 -32.17
CA LEU A 82 -46.21 -1.45 -30.76
C LEU A 82 -45.51 -2.54 -29.93
N GLY A 83 -44.26 -2.30 -29.52
CA GLY A 83 -43.49 -3.13 -28.61
C GLY A 83 -42.59 -2.31 -27.67
N THR A 84 -42.21 -2.89 -26.53
CA THR A 84 -41.57 -2.29 -25.34
C THR A 84 -40.09 -1.88 -25.49
N PHE A 85 -39.51 -2.02 -26.68
CA PHE A 85 -38.10 -1.74 -26.96
C PHE A 85 -37.95 -0.80 -28.16
N ARG A 86 -36.82 -0.07 -28.25
CA ARG A 86 -36.45 0.70 -29.44
C ARG A 86 -35.06 0.27 -29.90
N LEU A 87 -34.86 0.16 -31.21
CA LEU A 87 -33.55 -0.09 -31.78
C LEU A 87 -32.73 1.22 -31.83
N ARG A 88 -31.50 1.18 -31.31
CA ARG A 88 -30.47 2.22 -31.51
C ARG A 88 -29.24 1.55 -32.10
N ASN A 89 -28.85 1.95 -33.31
CA ASN A 89 -27.72 1.36 -34.07
C ASN A 89 -27.80 -0.18 -34.20
N GLY A 90 -28.99 -0.73 -34.44
CA GLY A 90 -29.19 -2.17 -34.60
C GLY A 90 -29.26 -2.97 -33.29
N VAL A 91 -29.12 -2.34 -32.13
CA VAL A 91 -29.19 -3.01 -30.81
C VAL A 91 -30.52 -2.68 -30.11
N PRO A 92 -31.26 -3.68 -29.56
CA PRO A 92 -32.47 -3.43 -28.78
C PRO A 92 -32.16 -2.75 -27.45
N VAL A 93 -32.69 -1.54 -27.24
CA VAL A 93 -32.57 -0.79 -25.99
C VAL A 93 -33.94 -0.70 -25.31
N ARG A 94 -33.99 -1.02 -24.01
CA ARG A 94 -35.21 -0.94 -23.18
C ARG A 94 -35.63 0.52 -23.04
N ARG A 95 -36.93 0.84 -23.19
CA ARG A 95 -37.42 2.19 -22.93
C ARG A 95 -37.20 2.54 -21.45
N PRO A 96 -36.62 3.71 -21.10
CA PRO A 96 -36.63 4.18 -19.72
C PRO A 96 -38.10 4.33 -19.29
N GLY A 97 -38.49 3.68 -18.19
CA GLY A 97 -39.78 3.94 -17.57
C GLY A 97 -39.84 5.41 -17.16
N LEU A 98 -41.02 6.05 -17.31
CA LEU A 98 -41.25 7.42 -16.88
C LEU A 98 -40.93 7.56 -15.37
N ALA A 99 -39.75 8.10 -15.06
CA ALA A 99 -39.52 8.75 -13.79
C ALA A 99 -40.31 10.06 -13.82
N ARG A 100 -41.41 10.12 -13.06
CA ARG A 100 -42.17 11.37 -12.85
C ARG A 100 -41.31 12.32 -12.02
N TRP A 101 -40.76 13.35 -12.68
CA TRP A 101 -40.29 14.56 -12.00
C TRP A 101 -41.51 15.35 -11.51
N ILE A 102 -41.58 15.62 -10.21
CA ILE A 102 -42.52 16.58 -9.62
C ILE A 102 -41.76 17.90 -9.47
N PRO A 103 -42.07 18.94 -10.26
CA PRO A 103 -41.44 20.25 -10.09
C PRO A 103 -41.99 20.92 -8.82
N LEU A 104 -41.11 21.51 -8.02
CA LEU A 104 -41.50 22.40 -6.91
C LEU A 104 -42.19 23.66 -7.48
N PRO A 105 -43.15 24.27 -6.76
CA PRO A 105 -43.85 25.45 -7.25
C PRO A 105 -42.88 26.60 -7.47
N ILE A 106 -43.00 27.25 -8.63
CA ILE A 106 -42.36 28.52 -8.94
C ILE A 106 -43.01 29.58 -8.05
N LEU A 107 -42.25 30.14 -7.11
CA LEU A 107 -42.66 31.32 -6.35
C LEU A 107 -42.59 32.55 -7.27
N ASP A 108 -43.69 33.28 -7.36
CA ASP A 108 -43.86 34.49 -8.15
C ASP A 108 -42.80 35.56 -7.85
N GLY A 109 -41.95 35.83 -8.85
CA GLY A 109 -41.76 37.16 -9.41
C GLY A 109 -41.39 38.34 -8.50
N ARG A 110 -40.62 38.16 -7.41
CA ARG A 110 -39.99 39.28 -6.69
C ARG A 110 -38.46 39.14 -6.66
N PRO A 111 -37.70 40.22 -6.91
CA PRO A 111 -36.26 40.15 -7.04
C PRO A 111 -35.61 39.90 -5.68
N ILE A 112 -34.79 38.86 -5.60
CA ILE A 112 -33.97 38.58 -4.41
C ILE A 112 -32.84 39.61 -4.39
N SER A 113 -32.85 40.52 -3.41
CA SER A 113 -31.75 41.44 -3.17
C SER A 113 -30.48 40.65 -2.85
N GLY A 114 -29.38 41.01 -3.51
CA GLY A 114 -28.09 40.35 -3.33
C GLY A 114 -27.55 40.54 -1.92
N ASP A 115 -27.66 39.50 -1.10
CA ASP A 115 -26.78 39.28 0.07
C ASP A 115 -26.80 37.82 0.60
N ALA A 116 -27.36 36.86 -0.14
CA ALA A 116 -27.46 35.46 0.30
C ALA A 116 -26.33 34.53 -0.21
N LEU A 117 -25.15 35.08 -0.53
CA LEU A 117 -23.95 34.29 -0.87
C LEU A 117 -22.73 34.86 -0.16
N ARG A 118 -22.72 34.79 1.18
CA ARG A 118 -21.51 34.76 2.00
C ARG A 118 -21.88 34.36 3.42
N GLY A 119 -21.58 33.11 3.77
CA GLY A 119 -21.58 32.66 5.16
C GLY A 119 -20.60 33.51 5.96
N ARG A 120 -21.12 34.40 6.79
CA ARG A 120 -20.44 34.96 7.95
C ARG A 120 -21.40 34.93 9.13
N GLY A 121 -20.96 34.33 10.22
CA GLY A 121 -21.57 34.51 11.54
C GLY A 121 -22.68 33.52 11.89
N ALA A 122 -22.33 32.24 12.12
CA ALA A 122 -23.11 31.40 13.02
C ALA A 122 -22.37 31.37 14.37
N SER A 123 -22.59 32.42 15.16
CA SER A 123 -22.37 32.39 16.60
C SER A 123 -23.72 32.24 17.30
N HIS A 124 -23.78 31.25 18.19
CA HIS A 124 -24.71 31.06 19.31
C HIS A 124 -25.99 30.22 19.05
N ASP A 125 -25.96 29.05 19.68
CA ASP A 125 -27.00 28.39 20.48
C ASP A 125 -28.43 28.30 19.92
N GLY A 126 -28.81 27.08 19.54
CA GLY A 126 -30.21 26.67 19.42
C GLY A 126 -30.41 25.55 18.43
N LEU A 127 -30.45 24.29 18.89
CA LEU A 127 -31.08 23.21 18.14
C LEU A 127 -32.57 23.54 17.97
N VAL A 128 -33.02 23.75 16.73
CA VAL A 128 -34.44 23.90 16.41
C VAL A 128 -35.10 22.52 16.44
N PRO A 129 -36.10 22.25 17.30
CA PRO A 129 -36.79 20.97 17.30
C PRO A 129 -37.77 20.90 16.12
N LEU A 130 -37.83 19.74 15.48
CA LEU A 130 -38.80 19.44 14.42
C LEU A 130 -40.22 19.38 15.01
N ALA A 131 -41.19 20.00 14.34
CA ALA A 131 -42.57 20.16 14.80
C ALA A 131 -43.30 18.80 15.02
N PRO A 132 -44.28 18.72 15.95
CA PRO A 132 -44.84 17.44 16.44
C PRO A 132 -45.79 16.71 15.49
N ASP A 133 -46.21 17.32 14.37
CA ASP A 133 -47.39 16.86 13.64
C ASP A 133 -47.11 16.07 12.35
N ASN A 134 -45.86 15.64 12.13
CA ASN A 134 -45.52 14.78 10.99
C ASN A 134 -45.73 13.29 11.30
N ILE A 135 -46.96 12.89 11.61
CA ILE A 135 -47.35 11.47 11.60
C ILE A 135 -47.94 11.14 10.22
N LEU A 136 -47.08 10.62 9.34
CA LEU A 136 -47.52 9.93 8.13
C LEU A 136 -48.20 8.61 8.53
N ILE A 137 -49.53 8.58 8.50
CA ILE A 137 -50.29 7.34 8.57
C ILE A 137 -49.97 6.54 7.30
N ALA A 138 -49.12 5.53 7.44
CA ALA A 138 -48.80 4.61 6.36
C ALA A 138 -50.07 3.85 5.94
N ARG A 139 -50.58 4.14 4.74
CA ARG A 139 -51.49 3.21 4.06
C ARG A 139 -50.79 1.86 4.00
N ARG A 140 -51.44 0.84 4.55
CA ARG A 140 -50.99 -0.55 4.59
C ARG A 140 -51.02 -1.12 3.16
N PHE A 141 -50.09 -0.68 2.32
CA PHE A 141 -49.67 -1.48 1.19
C PHE A 141 -49.02 -2.71 1.81
N VAL A 142 -49.56 -3.88 1.49
CA VAL A 142 -48.80 -5.12 1.58
C VAL A 142 -47.67 -4.96 0.57
N LEU A 143 -46.59 -4.31 1.00
CA LEU A 143 -45.28 -4.57 0.44
C LEU A 143 -45.11 -6.07 0.67
N GLN A 144 -45.25 -6.86 -0.40
CA GLN A 144 -44.46 -8.08 -0.47
C GLN A 144 -43.07 -7.64 -0.02
N ARG A 145 -42.61 -8.16 1.13
CA ARG A 145 -41.19 -8.16 1.39
C ARG A 145 -40.62 -8.79 0.13
N ALA A 146 -40.03 -7.98 -0.76
CA ALA A 146 -38.99 -8.51 -1.61
C ALA A 146 -38.11 -9.23 -0.62
N GLU A 147 -38.02 -10.57 -0.73
CA GLU A 147 -37.02 -11.31 0.02
C GLU A 147 -35.75 -10.49 -0.12
N ALA A 148 -35.19 -10.03 1.01
CA ALA A 148 -33.91 -9.37 0.96
C ALA A 148 -33.03 -10.34 0.15
N PRO A 149 -32.44 -9.90 -0.98
CA PRO A 149 -31.70 -10.80 -1.83
C PRO A 149 -30.75 -11.58 -0.94
N ALA A 150 -30.79 -12.91 -1.04
CA ALA A 150 -29.92 -13.76 -0.25
C ALA A 150 -28.50 -13.19 -0.39
N VAL A 151 -27.85 -12.91 0.75
CA VAL A 151 -26.53 -12.25 0.76
C VAL A 151 -25.61 -13.08 -0.12
N THR A 152 -25.04 -12.48 -1.17
CA THR A 152 -24.16 -13.17 -2.10
C THR A 152 -23.03 -13.83 -1.32
N ASP A 153 -22.93 -15.15 -1.42
CA ASP A 153 -21.81 -15.90 -0.86
C ASP A 153 -20.53 -15.51 -1.59
N VAL A 154 -19.51 -15.14 -0.83
CA VAL A 154 -18.19 -14.78 -1.36
C VAL A 154 -17.21 -15.90 -1.06
N VAL A 155 -16.49 -16.34 -2.10
CA VAL A 155 -15.57 -17.46 -2.04
C VAL A 155 -14.16 -17.07 -2.45
N LEU A 156 -13.17 -17.78 -1.91
CA LEU A 156 -11.78 -17.67 -2.32
C LEU A 156 -11.51 -18.70 -3.42
N ALA A 157 -11.09 -18.24 -4.59
CA ALA A 157 -10.86 -19.07 -5.77
C ALA A 157 -9.40 -19.49 -5.94
N GLY A 158 -8.46 -18.60 -5.59
CA GLY A 158 -7.03 -18.83 -5.73
C GLY A 158 -6.28 -17.93 -4.76
N ALA A 159 -5.19 -18.42 -4.18
CA ALA A 159 -4.38 -17.66 -3.25
C ALA A 159 -2.92 -18.09 -3.35
N CYS A 160 -2.01 -17.13 -3.23
CA CYS A 160 -0.58 -17.39 -3.10
C CYS A 160 0.14 -16.19 -2.44
N ARG A 161 1.37 -16.43 -2.05
CA ARG A 161 2.30 -15.41 -1.56
C ARG A 161 3.69 -15.65 -2.09
N THR A 162 4.50 -14.61 -2.19
CA THR A 162 5.95 -14.76 -2.32
C THR A 162 6.52 -15.38 -1.03
N PRO A 163 7.79 -15.82 -1.03
CA PRO A 163 8.53 -15.95 0.22
C PRO A 163 8.50 -14.61 0.98
N VAL A 164 8.67 -14.68 2.29
CA VAL A 164 8.89 -13.51 3.15
C VAL A 164 10.39 -13.31 3.26
N GLY A 165 10.89 -12.29 2.56
CA GLY A 165 12.28 -11.88 2.62
C GLY A 165 12.59 -11.15 3.91
N LYS A 166 13.83 -11.28 4.38
CA LYS A 166 14.30 -10.58 5.58
C LYS A 166 14.96 -9.25 5.19
N TYR A 167 14.74 -8.22 6.00
CA TYR A 167 15.27 -6.87 5.74
C TYR A 167 16.75 -6.85 5.31
N GLY A 168 17.01 -6.21 4.18
CA GLY A 168 18.34 -6.05 3.59
C GLY A 168 18.94 -7.31 2.93
N ARG A 169 18.16 -8.40 2.77
CA ARG A 169 18.63 -9.66 2.19
C ARG A 169 18.16 -9.87 0.75
N ALA A 170 17.57 -11.02 0.42
CA ALA A 170 17.32 -11.43 -0.95
C ALA A 170 16.50 -10.38 -1.71
N PHE A 171 15.45 -9.84 -1.09
CA PHE A 171 14.57 -8.85 -1.73
C PHE A 171 15.00 -7.39 -1.56
N ARG A 172 16.21 -7.08 -1.06
CA ARG A 172 16.64 -5.69 -0.81
C ARG A 172 16.53 -4.74 -2.01
N ASN A 173 16.65 -5.29 -3.22
CA ASN A 173 16.61 -4.56 -4.48
C ASN A 173 15.33 -4.82 -5.29
N VAL A 174 14.32 -5.48 -4.70
CA VAL A 174 13.06 -5.84 -5.37
C VAL A 174 11.96 -4.94 -4.87
N GLU A 175 11.27 -4.24 -5.77
CA GLU A 175 10.18 -3.34 -5.41
C GLU A 175 8.93 -4.10 -4.93
N ALA A 176 8.19 -3.48 -4.00
CA ALA A 176 6.91 -4.01 -3.52
C ALA A 176 5.97 -4.34 -4.68
N VAL A 177 5.91 -3.47 -5.70
CA VAL A 177 5.13 -3.65 -6.92
C VAL A 177 5.48 -4.94 -7.65
N LYS A 178 6.76 -5.33 -7.69
CA LYS A 178 7.22 -6.57 -8.34
C LYS A 178 6.84 -7.81 -7.53
N LEU A 179 6.92 -7.74 -6.20
CA LEU A 179 6.47 -8.82 -5.32
C LEU A 179 4.95 -9.00 -5.42
N GLY A 180 4.20 -7.89 -5.41
CA GLY A 180 2.75 -7.88 -5.63
C GLY A 180 2.37 -8.40 -7.00
N SER A 181 3.02 -7.98 -8.08
CA SER A 181 2.68 -8.45 -9.43
C SER A 181 2.93 -9.94 -9.61
N THR A 182 3.99 -10.48 -8.99
CA THR A 182 4.27 -11.91 -8.99
C THR A 182 3.17 -12.70 -8.28
N ALA A 183 2.72 -12.22 -7.10
CA ALA A 183 1.61 -12.83 -6.39
C ALA A 183 0.27 -12.70 -7.14
N ILE A 184 0.00 -11.55 -7.77
CA ILE A 184 -1.22 -11.32 -8.57
C ILE A 184 -1.30 -12.31 -9.73
N ALA A 185 -0.24 -12.39 -10.54
CA ALA A 185 -0.21 -13.26 -11.71
C ALA A 185 -0.46 -14.72 -11.32
N GLU A 186 0.23 -15.19 -10.28
CA GLU A 186 0.09 -16.57 -9.81
C GLU A 186 -1.27 -16.84 -9.16
N ALA A 187 -1.83 -15.89 -8.40
CA ALA A 187 -3.16 -16.04 -7.81
C ALA A 187 -4.23 -16.24 -8.89
N VAL A 188 -4.15 -15.48 -10.00
CA VAL A 188 -5.03 -15.66 -11.16
C VAL A 188 -4.77 -17.01 -11.83
N ASN A 189 -3.51 -17.38 -12.10
CA ASN A 189 -3.17 -18.67 -12.73
C ASN A 189 -3.77 -19.86 -11.98
N ARG A 190 -3.75 -19.83 -10.64
CA ARG A 190 -4.27 -20.91 -9.78
C ARG A 190 -5.77 -21.09 -9.85
N THR A 191 -6.51 -20.09 -10.33
CA THR A 191 -7.97 -20.19 -10.51
C THR A 191 -8.36 -20.82 -11.85
N GLY A 192 -7.48 -20.80 -12.85
CA GLY A 192 -7.83 -21.14 -14.23
C GLY A 192 -8.62 -20.06 -14.98
N LEU A 193 -8.87 -18.89 -14.36
CA LEU A 193 -9.47 -17.74 -15.02
C LEU A 193 -8.53 -17.11 -16.04
N VAL A 194 -9.08 -16.37 -16.99
CA VAL A 194 -8.27 -15.49 -17.84
C VAL A 194 -8.09 -14.12 -17.15
N PRO A 195 -6.96 -13.41 -17.37
CA PRO A 195 -6.72 -12.07 -16.80
C PRO A 195 -7.87 -11.06 -17.02
N ALA A 196 -8.64 -11.24 -18.09
CA ALA A 196 -9.78 -10.42 -18.45
C ALA A 196 -11.03 -10.65 -17.56
N ASP A 197 -11.08 -11.74 -16.80
CA ASP A 197 -12.19 -12.01 -15.88
C ASP A 197 -12.10 -11.16 -14.60
N ILE A 198 -10.92 -10.63 -14.28
CA ILE A 198 -10.75 -9.76 -13.11
C ILE A 198 -11.37 -8.38 -13.40
N GLU A 199 -12.19 -7.89 -12.49
CA GLU A 199 -12.91 -6.62 -12.64
C GLU A 199 -12.23 -5.48 -11.88
N GLU A 200 -11.69 -5.77 -10.69
CA GLU A 200 -11.04 -4.81 -9.80
C GLU A 200 -9.86 -5.46 -9.05
N VAL A 201 -8.82 -4.67 -8.76
CA VAL A 201 -7.67 -5.06 -7.94
C VAL A 201 -7.56 -4.15 -6.72
N ILE A 202 -7.62 -4.73 -5.52
CA ILE A 202 -7.45 -4.02 -4.26
C ILE A 202 -6.19 -4.53 -3.57
N MET A 203 -5.13 -3.71 -3.50
CA MET A 203 -3.87 -4.13 -2.85
C MET A 203 -3.51 -3.22 -1.68
N GLY A 204 -3.22 -3.84 -0.55
CA GLY A 204 -2.65 -3.17 0.60
C GLY A 204 -1.18 -2.81 0.37
N ASN A 205 -0.80 -1.56 0.62
CA ASN A 205 0.60 -1.13 0.71
C ASN A 205 0.70 0.06 1.68
N VAL A 206 1.65 0.00 2.62
CA VAL A 206 1.78 1.02 3.68
C VAL A 206 2.81 2.06 3.27
N ILE A 207 4.03 1.61 2.96
CA ILE A 207 5.14 2.51 2.64
C ILE A 207 5.12 2.82 1.14
N SER A 208 4.18 3.68 0.74
CA SER A 208 3.98 4.07 -0.66
C SER A 208 4.92 5.19 -1.14
N ALA A 209 5.72 5.77 -0.24
CA ALA A 209 6.61 6.88 -0.54
C ALA A 209 7.62 6.51 -1.65
N GLY A 210 7.58 7.24 -2.76
CA GLY A 210 8.51 7.04 -3.89
C GLY A 210 8.16 5.89 -4.84
N LEU A 211 7.12 5.10 -4.58
CA LEU A 211 6.70 4.00 -5.48
C LEU A 211 6.00 4.49 -6.75
N GLY A 212 5.62 5.77 -6.83
CA GLY A 212 4.87 6.33 -7.95
C GLY A 212 3.35 6.26 -7.77
N GLN A 213 2.60 6.53 -8.85
CA GLN A 213 1.15 6.61 -8.79
C GLN A 213 0.52 5.23 -8.59
N ASN A 214 -0.35 5.07 -7.59
CA ASN A 214 -1.18 3.89 -7.34
C ASN A 214 -0.43 2.55 -7.49
N PRO A 215 0.37 2.14 -6.48
CA PRO A 215 1.13 0.89 -6.52
C PRO A 215 0.31 -0.35 -6.89
N ALA A 216 -0.95 -0.48 -6.43
CA ALA A 216 -1.85 -1.57 -6.82
C ALA A 216 -2.06 -1.66 -8.33
N ARG A 217 -2.26 -0.51 -9.00
CA ARG A 217 -2.39 -0.42 -10.46
C ARG A 217 -1.10 -0.83 -11.17
N GLN A 218 0.05 -0.39 -10.66
CA GLN A 218 1.33 -0.80 -11.22
C GLN A 218 1.54 -2.31 -11.11
N ALA A 219 1.16 -2.91 -9.97
CA ALA A 219 1.27 -4.35 -9.75
C ALA A 219 0.32 -5.13 -10.66
N ALA A 220 -0.93 -4.67 -10.79
CA ALA A 220 -1.94 -5.26 -11.68
C ALA A 220 -1.47 -5.31 -13.14
N LEU A 221 -1.03 -4.18 -13.68
CA LEU A 221 -0.54 -4.10 -15.06
C LEU A 221 0.73 -4.92 -15.27
N SER A 222 1.65 -4.88 -14.30
CA SER A 222 2.90 -5.66 -14.36
C SER A 222 2.66 -7.17 -14.25
N ALA A 223 1.52 -7.59 -13.70
CA ALA A 223 1.09 -8.98 -13.64
C ALA A 223 0.43 -9.45 -14.96
N GLY A 224 0.24 -8.56 -15.93
CA GLY A 224 -0.40 -8.87 -17.21
C GLY A 224 -1.92 -8.71 -17.22
N LEU A 225 -2.51 -8.07 -16.19
CA LEU A 225 -3.94 -7.74 -16.23
C LEU A 225 -4.21 -6.66 -17.28
N PRO A 226 -5.36 -6.72 -17.98
CA PRO A 226 -5.73 -5.71 -18.97
C PRO A 226 -5.85 -4.29 -18.38
N ASP A 227 -5.61 -3.28 -19.19
CA ASP A 227 -5.71 -1.88 -18.80
C ASP A 227 -7.12 -1.45 -18.36
N ARG A 228 -8.16 -2.15 -18.79
CA ARG A 228 -9.55 -1.90 -18.33
C ARG A 228 -9.82 -2.27 -16.87
N VAL A 229 -8.97 -3.08 -16.23
CA VAL A 229 -9.21 -3.57 -14.85
C VAL A 229 -8.97 -2.45 -13.83
N GLY A 230 -9.95 -2.13 -13.00
CA GLY A 230 -9.80 -1.12 -11.95
C GLY A 230 -8.71 -1.50 -10.94
N ALA A 231 -8.07 -0.51 -10.30
CA ALA A 231 -7.18 -0.82 -9.19
C ALA A 231 -7.12 0.30 -8.15
N VAL A 232 -7.09 -0.09 -6.87
CA VAL A 232 -6.94 0.82 -5.73
C VAL A 232 -5.89 0.31 -4.76
N THR A 233 -5.05 1.23 -4.28
CA THR A 233 -4.10 0.98 -3.19
C THR A 233 -4.75 1.39 -1.88
N VAL A 234 -4.80 0.50 -0.90
CA VAL A 234 -5.37 0.77 0.43
C VAL A 234 -4.29 0.76 1.49
N ASN A 235 -4.40 1.69 2.45
CA ASN A 235 -3.51 1.75 3.60
C ASN A 235 -4.33 1.74 4.90
N LYS A 236 -4.19 0.65 5.65
CA LYS A 236 -4.64 0.45 7.03
C LYS A 236 -3.50 -0.12 7.86
N VAL A 237 -2.27 0.37 7.65
CA VAL A 237 -1.02 -0.10 8.26
C VAL A 237 -0.94 -1.64 8.15
N CYS A 238 -0.65 -2.38 9.23
CA CYS A 238 -0.53 -3.84 9.22
C CYS A 238 -1.81 -4.56 8.74
N GLY A 239 -2.98 -3.91 8.86
CA GLY A 239 -4.26 -4.46 8.42
C GLY A 239 -4.55 -4.29 6.93
N SER A 240 -3.69 -3.62 6.15
CA SER A 240 -3.98 -3.21 4.77
C SER A 240 -4.35 -4.38 3.85
N GLY A 241 -3.57 -5.46 3.89
CA GLY A 241 -3.81 -6.61 3.02
C GLY A 241 -5.12 -7.34 3.33
N LEU A 242 -5.46 -7.47 4.60
CA LEU A 242 -6.72 -8.10 5.01
C LEU A 242 -7.93 -7.16 4.79
N GLN A 243 -7.74 -5.85 4.96
CA GLN A 243 -8.77 -4.85 4.64
C GLN A 243 -9.12 -4.86 3.15
N ALA A 244 -8.14 -5.10 2.27
CA ALA A 244 -8.40 -5.26 0.85
C ALA A 244 -9.34 -6.42 0.55
N VAL A 245 -9.15 -7.56 1.24
CA VAL A 245 -10.03 -8.74 1.14
C VAL A 245 -11.44 -8.43 1.63
N MET A 246 -11.57 -7.68 2.73
CA MET A 246 -12.87 -7.23 3.26
C MET A 246 -13.59 -6.33 2.25
N PHE A 247 -12.91 -5.35 1.67
CA PHE A 247 -13.50 -4.47 0.64
C PHE A 247 -13.90 -5.23 -0.62
N ALA A 248 -13.09 -6.18 -1.08
CA ALA A 248 -13.44 -7.04 -2.20
C ALA A 248 -14.70 -7.87 -1.91
N SER A 249 -14.79 -8.42 -0.70
CA SER A 249 -16.01 -9.13 -0.25
C SER A 249 -17.23 -8.21 -0.19
N ASP A 250 -17.08 -6.98 0.30
CA ASP A 250 -18.16 -5.99 0.34
C ASP A 250 -18.63 -5.62 -1.08
N MET A 251 -17.70 -5.41 -2.02
CA MET A 251 -18.02 -5.10 -3.43
C MET A 251 -18.82 -6.23 -4.09
N ILE A 252 -18.44 -7.48 -3.84
CA ILE A 252 -19.14 -8.66 -4.37
C ILE A 252 -20.52 -8.80 -3.74
N ARG A 253 -20.63 -8.63 -2.41
CA ARG A 253 -21.93 -8.65 -1.70
C ARG A 253 -22.86 -7.52 -2.14
N ALA A 254 -22.30 -6.36 -2.49
CA ALA A 254 -23.05 -5.24 -3.02
C ALA A 254 -23.46 -5.41 -4.49
N GLY A 255 -23.00 -6.47 -5.18
CA GLY A 255 -23.27 -6.71 -6.60
C GLY A 255 -22.58 -5.72 -7.53
N SER A 256 -21.52 -5.04 -7.06
CA SER A 256 -20.73 -4.10 -7.86
C SER A 256 -19.62 -4.79 -8.65
N ALA A 257 -19.25 -6.01 -8.27
CA ALA A 257 -18.30 -6.86 -8.96
C ALA A 257 -18.62 -8.34 -8.70
N ASP A 258 -18.19 -9.23 -9.58
CA ASP A 258 -18.30 -10.68 -9.43
C ASP A 258 -16.95 -11.35 -9.17
N VAL A 259 -15.85 -10.78 -9.68
CA VAL A 259 -14.50 -11.33 -9.56
C VAL A 259 -13.51 -10.21 -9.24
N VAL A 260 -13.00 -10.22 -8.00
CA VAL A 260 -12.12 -9.18 -7.48
C VAL A 260 -10.83 -9.82 -6.97
N LEU A 261 -9.70 -9.23 -7.34
CA LEU A 261 -8.42 -9.61 -6.77
C LEU A 261 -8.11 -8.73 -5.56
N ALA A 262 -7.71 -9.35 -4.45
CA ALA A 262 -7.32 -8.64 -3.24
C ALA A 262 -6.04 -9.20 -2.63
N GLY A 263 -5.31 -8.35 -1.90
CA GLY A 263 -4.09 -8.79 -1.23
C GLY A 263 -3.28 -7.64 -0.65
N GLY A 264 -1.98 -7.85 -0.51
CA GLY A 264 -1.05 -6.82 -0.04
C GLY A 264 0.38 -7.06 -0.50
N MET A 265 1.17 -6.01 -0.51
CA MET A 265 2.57 -6.03 -0.89
C MET A 265 3.35 -4.99 -0.12
N GLU A 266 4.57 -5.33 0.28
CA GLU A 266 5.45 -4.43 0.99
C GLU A 266 6.93 -4.76 0.70
N SER A 267 7.75 -3.72 0.72
CA SER A 267 9.20 -3.84 0.63
C SER A 267 9.84 -2.85 1.60
N MET A 268 9.88 -3.23 2.88
CA MET A 268 10.49 -2.41 3.93
C MET A 268 11.96 -2.10 3.64
N SER A 269 12.68 -3.03 2.99
CA SER A 269 14.09 -2.83 2.58
C SER A 269 14.31 -1.69 1.59
N ARG A 270 13.25 -1.22 0.92
CA ARG A 270 13.33 -0.16 -0.11
C ARG A 270 12.65 1.14 0.31
N ALA A 271 12.25 1.25 1.57
CA ALA A 271 11.71 2.49 2.09
C ALA A 271 12.74 3.63 1.93
N PRO A 272 12.34 4.79 1.39
CA PRO A 272 13.26 5.91 1.23
C PRO A 272 13.47 6.65 2.56
N TYR A 273 14.49 7.52 2.57
CA TYR A 273 14.54 8.63 3.52
C TYR A 273 13.83 9.86 2.94
N LEU A 274 13.18 10.64 3.80
CA LEU A 274 12.43 11.84 3.47
C LEU A 274 13.09 13.08 4.06
N VAL A 275 13.08 14.18 3.31
CA VAL A 275 13.42 15.53 3.78
C VAL A 275 12.25 16.45 3.43
N LYS A 276 11.40 16.76 4.41
CA LYS A 276 10.09 17.39 4.18
C LYS A 276 10.22 18.85 3.72
N GLU A 277 11.22 19.54 4.23
CA GLU A 277 11.50 20.96 3.98
C GLU A 277 12.12 21.21 2.60
N ALA A 278 12.66 20.16 1.95
CA ALA A 278 13.41 20.28 0.70
C ALA A 278 12.60 20.91 -0.44
N ARG A 279 11.27 20.76 -0.45
CA ARG A 279 10.40 21.31 -1.52
C ARG A 279 10.48 22.84 -1.63
N TRP A 280 10.57 23.54 -0.51
CA TRP A 280 10.53 25.01 -0.46
C TRP A 280 11.90 25.63 -0.11
N GLY A 281 12.90 24.78 0.11
CA GLY A 281 14.26 25.18 0.49
C GLY A 281 14.50 25.02 1.99
N ILE A 282 15.73 24.62 2.34
CA ILE A 282 16.15 24.32 3.72
C ILE A 282 16.68 25.59 4.43
N GLY A 283 17.13 26.59 3.67
CA GLY A 283 17.79 27.78 4.23
C GLY A 283 19.11 27.41 4.93
N ILE A 284 19.44 28.11 6.02
CA ILE A 284 20.62 27.85 6.86
C ILE A 284 20.15 27.16 8.15
N ASN A 285 19.73 25.90 8.05
CA ASN A 285 19.21 25.13 9.19
C ASN A 285 19.63 23.66 9.08
N ASN A 286 19.63 22.96 10.22
CA ASN A 286 19.67 21.51 10.25
C ASN A 286 18.27 20.96 10.00
N VAL A 287 18.14 19.93 9.16
CA VAL A 287 16.88 19.22 8.91
C VAL A 287 17.06 17.72 9.12
N PRO A 288 16.06 17.02 9.69
CA PRO A 288 16.14 15.59 9.89
C PRO A 288 16.00 14.85 8.56
N PHE A 289 16.78 13.78 8.41
CA PHE A 289 16.53 12.76 7.40
C PHE A 289 15.60 11.72 8.05
N ILE A 290 14.36 11.66 7.58
CA ILE A 290 13.31 10.86 8.20
C ILE A 290 13.24 9.52 7.50
N ASP A 291 13.45 8.42 8.21
CA ASP A 291 13.25 7.07 7.67
C ASP A 291 11.74 6.83 7.43
N ALA A 292 11.31 6.67 6.18
CA ALA A 292 9.90 6.46 5.84
C ALA A 292 9.34 5.14 6.38
N MET A 293 10.18 4.09 6.51
CA MET A 293 9.74 2.82 7.10
C MET A 293 9.28 3.03 8.54
N VAL A 294 10.09 3.76 9.31
CA VAL A 294 9.76 4.07 10.69
C VAL A 294 8.59 5.05 10.73
N HIS A 295 8.69 6.17 10.02
CA HIS A 295 7.72 7.26 10.09
C HIS A 295 6.31 6.86 9.61
N ASP A 296 6.21 6.17 8.48
CA ASP A 296 4.90 5.83 7.87
C ASP A 296 4.36 4.47 8.32
N GLY A 297 5.21 3.59 8.87
CA GLY A 297 4.85 2.21 9.21
C GLY A 297 4.98 1.82 10.68
N LEU A 298 5.92 2.39 11.43
CA LEU A 298 6.32 1.89 12.76
C LEU A 298 6.32 2.95 13.87
N TRP A 299 5.81 4.14 13.60
CA TRP A 299 5.75 5.24 14.55
C TRP A 299 4.32 5.58 14.92
N ASP A 300 4.04 5.70 16.21
CA ASP A 300 2.73 6.14 16.68
C ASP A 300 2.61 7.66 16.48
N ALA A 301 1.74 8.06 15.55
CA ALA A 301 1.56 9.46 15.20
C ALA A 301 1.00 10.33 16.35
N TYR A 302 0.45 9.72 17.40
CA TYR A 302 -0.24 10.43 18.48
C TYR A 302 0.65 10.55 19.71
N ASN A 303 1.22 9.45 20.16
CA ASN A 303 2.02 9.33 21.38
C ASN A 303 3.53 9.51 21.13
N GLN A 304 3.96 9.58 19.87
CA GLN A 304 5.34 9.87 19.48
C GLN A 304 6.36 8.86 20.03
N PHE A 305 6.08 7.56 19.82
CA PHE A 305 7.02 6.48 20.09
C PHE A 305 6.95 5.37 19.03
N HIS A 306 7.92 4.47 19.05
CA HIS A 306 7.97 3.32 18.15
C HIS A 306 6.90 2.26 18.52
N MET A 307 6.34 1.55 17.54
CA MET A 307 5.35 0.48 17.76
C MET A 307 5.79 -0.59 18.75
N GLY A 308 7.10 -0.85 18.85
CA GLY A 308 7.64 -1.77 19.86
C GLY A 308 7.34 -1.35 21.31
N VAL A 309 7.18 -0.06 21.59
CA VAL A 309 6.75 0.45 22.90
C VAL A 309 5.30 0.07 23.20
N THR A 310 4.42 -0.03 22.19
CA THR A 310 3.06 -0.54 22.42
C THR A 310 3.05 -2.01 22.84
N GLY A 311 4.03 -2.80 22.38
CA GLY A 311 4.24 -4.18 22.84
C GLY A 311 4.61 -4.23 24.32
N GLU A 312 5.46 -3.32 24.78
CA GLU A 312 5.78 -3.16 26.21
C GLU A 312 4.55 -2.79 27.05
N ILE A 313 3.77 -1.80 26.59
CA ILE A 313 2.56 -1.33 27.29
C ILE A 313 1.52 -2.45 27.43
N VAL A 314 1.28 -3.19 26.35
CA VAL A 314 0.33 -4.31 26.36
C VAL A 314 0.86 -5.46 27.22
N ALA A 315 2.16 -5.76 27.18
CA ALA A 315 2.76 -6.76 28.05
C ALA A 315 2.57 -6.44 29.54
N GLU A 316 2.78 -5.19 29.96
CA GLU A 316 2.56 -4.75 31.34
C GLU A 316 1.09 -4.87 31.75
N ARG A 317 0.18 -4.41 30.89
CA ARG A 317 -1.26 -4.44 31.13
C ARG A 317 -1.79 -5.85 31.36
N PHE A 318 -1.32 -6.81 30.57
CA PHE A 318 -1.71 -8.22 30.69
C PHE A 318 -0.76 -9.06 31.55
N LYS A 319 0.26 -8.45 32.16
CA LYS A 319 1.28 -9.12 32.97
C LYS A 319 1.96 -10.28 32.25
N ILE A 320 2.24 -10.10 30.96
CA ILE A 320 2.96 -11.08 30.14
C ILE A 320 4.44 -10.97 30.49
N SER A 321 5.02 -12.09 30.96
CA SER A 321 6.43 -12.16 31.32
C SER A 321 7.33 -12.25 30.09
N ARG A 322 8.59 -11.85 30.24
CA ARG A 322 9.64 -12.02 29.22
C ARG A 322 9.79 -13.49 28.84
N GLU A 323 9.75 -14.39 29.81
CA GLU A 323 9.87 -15.82 29.61
C GLU A 323 8.71 -16.37 28.76
N ASP A 324 7.49 -15.86 28.94
CA ASP A 324 6.33 -16.26 28.14
C ASP A 324 6.46 -15.76 26.69
N MET A 325 6.94 -14.53 26.49
CA MET A 325 7.21 -13.99 25.15
C MET A 325 8.26 -14.83 24.42
N ASP A 326 9.36 -15.16 25.09
CA ASP A 326 10.45 -15.95 24.51
C ASP A 326 10.01 -17.40 24.22
N ARG A 327 9.18 -17.99 25.09
CA ARG A 327 8.58 -19.31 24.84
C ARG A 327 7.66 -19.31 23.62
N PHE A 328 6.81 -18.30 23.50
CA PHE A 328 5.95 -18.13 22.33
C PHE A 328 6.78 -17.98 21.04
N ALA A 329 7.86 -17.18 21.09
CA ALA A 329 8.76 -16.99 19.96
C ALA A 329 9.49 -18.28 19.56
N LEU A 330 9.95 -19.07 20.53
CA LEU A 330 10.55 -20.39 20.28
C LEU A 330 9.57 -21.34 19.59
N ASP A 331 8.33 -21.41 20.10
CA ASP A 331 7.30 -22.27 19.53
C ASP A 331 6.92 -21.83 18.11
N SER A 332 6.86 -20.51 17.86
CA SER A 332 6.66 -19.94 16.52
C SER A 332 7.76 -20.40 15.55
N HIS A 333 9.03 -20.26 15.92
CA HIS A 333 10.15 -20.70 15.09
C HIS A 333 10.15 -22.22 14.87
N ARG A 334 9.85 -23.03 15.90
CA ARG A 334 9.75 -24.49 15.78
C ARG A 334 8.64 -24.92 14.82
N ARG A 335 7.45 -24.33 14.93
CA ARG A 335 6.31 -24.61 14.04
C ARG A 335 6.63 -24.22 12.60
N ALA A 336 7.21 -23.04 12.39
CA ALA A 336 7.60 -22.59 11.06
C ALA A 336 8.70 -23.46 10.42
N ALA A 337 9.68 -23.89 11.23
CA ALA A 337 10.73 -24.82 10.83
C ALA A 337 10.16 -26.17 10.36
N SER A 338 9.30 -26.80 11.19
CA SER A 338 8.63 -28.06 10.85
C SER A 338 7.76 -27.90 9.59
N ALA A 339 6.94 -26.85 9.50
CA ALA A 339 6.12 -26.58 8.32
C ALA A 339 6.95 -26.42 7.03
N THR A 340 8.15 -25.85 7.13
CA THR A 340 9.07 -25.68 6.01
C THR A 340 9.69 -27.02 5.60
N GLN A 341 10.21 -27.79 6.56
CA GLN A 341 10.83 -29.10 6.31
C GLN A 341 9.83 -30.11 5.76
N GLU A 342 8.59 -30.07 6.24
CA GLU A 342 7.49 -30.92 5.77
C GLU A 342 6.86 -30.43 4.46
N GLY A 343 7.30 -29.27 3.94
CA GLY A 343 6.82 -28.72 2.68
C GLY A 343 5.40 -28.14 2.72
N ARG A 344 4.82 -27.88 3.90
CA ARG A 344 3.46 -27.32 4.06
C ARG A 344 3.29 -25.94 3.43
N PHE A 345 4.38 -25.22 3.17
CA PHE A 345 4.34 -23.92 2.51
C PHE A 345 4.49 -23.98 0.98
N LYS A 346 4.88 -25.13 0.41
CA LYS A 346 5.14 -25.26 -1.03
C LYS A 346 3.94 -24.88 -1.88
N GLU A 347 2.74 -25.27 -1.44
CA GLU A 347 1.52 -24.98 -2.17
C GLU A 347 1.18 -23.50 -2.15
N GLN A 348 1.50 -22.74 -1.10
CA GLN A 348 1.13 -21.31 -1.02
C GLN A 348 2.24 -20.35 -1.50
N ILE A 349 3.49 -20.81 -1.64
CA ILE A 349 4.62 -19.97 -2.06
C ILE A 349 4.76 -19.98 -3.58
N VAL A 350 4.81 -18.79 -4.18
CA VAL A 350 5.28 -18.57 -5.55
C VAL A 350 6.75 -18.14 -5.53
N PRO A 351 7.67 -18.89 -6.16
CA PRO A 351 9.07 -18.50 -6.25
C PRO A 351 9.26 -17.16 -6.98
N VAL A 352 10.21 -16.37 -6.51
CA VAL A 352 10.54 -15.06 -7.10
C VAL A 352 11.95 -15.12 -7.68
N GLU A 353 12.07 -14.78 -8.96
CA GLU A 353 13.37 -14.61 -9.60
C GLU A 353 13.95 -13.24 -9.27
N VAL A 354 15.10 -13.22 -8.60
CA VAL A 354 15.72 -12.01 -8.08
C VAL A 354 17.08 -11.76 -8.73
N PRO A 355 17.31 -10.59 -9.34
CA PRO A 355 18.62 -10.22 -9.87
C PRO A 355 19.72 -10.31 -8.79
N GLY A 356 20.70 -11.17 -9.03
CA GLY A 356 21.86 -11.37 -8.15
C GLY A 356 21.63 -12.30 -6.95
N ALA A 357 20.39 -12.69 -6.63
CA ALA A 357 20.09 -13.70 -5.61
C ALA A 357 19.53 -15.01 -6.21
N GLY A 358 19.17 -15.00 -7.49
CA GLY A 358 18.58 -16.15 -8.18
C GLY A 358 17.13 -16.38 -7.76
N ARG A 359 16.70 -17.64 -7.85
CA ARG A 359 15.35 -18.05 -7.46
C ARG A 359 15.22 -18.13 -5.95
N VAL A 360 14.29 -17.36 -5.38
CA VAL A 360 13.97 -17.37 -3.95
C VAL A 360 12.63 -18.06 -3.76
N GLU A 361 12.60 -19.13 -2.94
CA GLU A 361 11.41 -19.98 -2.76
C GLU A 361 11.17 -20.42 -1.30
N VAL A 362 11.96 -19.91 -0.35
CA VAL A 362 11.87 -20.23 1.07
C VAL A 362 11.90 -18.95 1.89
N ASP A 363 11.11 -18.89 2.96
CA ASP A 363 11.07 -17.75 3.89
C ASP A 363 12.43 -17.60 4.62
N GLU A 364 13.02 -16.40 4.59
CA GLU A 364 14.37 -16.16 5.15
C GLU A 364 14.38 -15.93 6.67
N GLY A 365 13.21 -15.64 7.26
CA GLY A 365 13.10 -15.24 8.67
C GLY A 365 13.15 -16.39 9.67
N ILE A 366 13.04 -17.64 9.23
CA ILE A 366 12.88 -18.81 10.10
C ILE A 366 14.25 -19.25 10.63
N ARG A 367 14.42 -19.20 11.96
CA ARG A 367 15.63 -19.64 12.65
C ARG A 367 15.45 -21.07 13.17
N MET A 368 16.02 -22.03 12.45
CA MET A 368 15.91 -23.47 12.74
C MET A 368 16.55 -23.86 14.09
N ASP A 369 17.51 -23.09 14.58
CA ASP A 369 18.33 -23.35 15.76
C ASP A 369 17.95 -22.49 16.97
N THR A 370 16.73 -21.93 16.97
CA THR A 370 16.19 -21.12 18.08
C THR A 370 16.11 -21.93 19.36
N SER A 371 16.47 -21.32 20.49
CA SER A 371 16.42 -21.91 21.83
C SER A 371 16.10 -20.84 22.87
N LEU A 372 15.55 -21.23 24.03
CA LEU A 372 15.27 -20.30 25.11
C LEU A 372 16.56 -19.62 25.62
N GLU A 373 17.67 -20.35 25.66
CA GLU A 373 18.96 -19.82 26.10
C GLU A 373 19.48 -18.72 25.17
N LYS A 374 19.22 -18.83 23.86
CA LYS A 374 19.56 -17.79 22.88
C LYS A 374 18.62 -16.59 23.01
N LEU A 375 17.32 -16.82 23.18
CA LEU A 375 16.32 -15.76 23.29
C LEU A 375 16.50 -14.95 24.58
N ALA A 376 16.72 -15.61 25.72
CA ALA A 376 16.89 -14.96 27.02
C ALA A 376 18.11 -14.01 27.08
N LYS A 377 19.14 -14.26 26.25
CA LYS A 377 20.33 -13.40 26.16
C LYS A 377 20.12 -12.13 25.34
N LEU A 378 19.01 -12.01 24.62
CA LEU A 378 18.76 -10.83 23.79
C LEU A 378 18.36 -9.63 24.66
N PRO A 379 18.96 -8.45 24.42
CA PRO A 379 18.60 -7.24 25.14
C PRO A 379 17.23 -6.71 24.68
N PRO A 380 16.50 -5.98 25.55
CA PRO A 380 15.35 -5.19 25.16
C PRO A 380 15.73 -4.15 24.10
N VAL A 381 14.84 -3.89 23.14
CA VAL A 381 15.13 -3.00 22.00
C VAL A 381 14.46 -1.64 22.14
N PHE A 382 13.25 -1.58 22.69
CA PHE A 382 12.39 -0.40 22.57
C PHE A 382 12.35 0.46 23.83
N ARG A 383 12.73 -0.09 24.98
CA ARG A 383 12.74 0.59 26.27
C ARG A 383 13.80 -0.02 27.18
N GLU A 384 14.50 0.81 27.93
CA GLU A 384 15.43 0.36 28.96
C GLU A 384 14.66 -0.43 30.04
N GLY A 385 15.18 -1.60 30.42
CA GLY A 385 14.48 -2.52 31.32
C GLY A 385 13.19 -3.14 30.75
N GLY A 386 12.93 -3.01 29.45
CA GLY A 386 11.77 -3.59 28.77
C GLY A 386 11.82 -5.12 28.63
N GLN A 387 10.77 -5.69 28.07
CA GLN A 387 10.60 -7.14 27.84
C GLN A 387 10.70 -7.51 26.36
N VAL A 388 10.47 -6.56 25.45
CA VAL A 388 10.41 -6.80 24.01
C VAL A 388 11.81 -6.74 23.40
N THR A 389 12.18 -7.80 22.69
CA THR A 389 13.48 -8.00 22.06
C THR A 389 13.36 -8.31 20.57
N ALA A 390 14.50 -8.30 19.86
CA ALA A 390 14.56 -8.74 18.47
C ALA A 390 14.23 -10.24 18.26
N GLY A 391 14.18 -11.04 19.33
CA GLY A 391 13.87 -12.46 19.28
C GLY A 391 12.39 -12.77 19.49
N ASN A 392 11.67 -11.91 20.21
CA ASN A 392 10.25 -12.08 20.54
C ASN A 392 9.32 -11.04 19.88
N ALA A 393 9.88 -10.16 19.03
CA ALA A 393 9.14 -9.32 18.11
C ALA A 393 9.28 -9.80 16.65
N SER A 394 8.32 -9.45 15.80
CA SER A 394 8.40 -9.73 14.36
C SER A 394 9.56 -8.99 13.69
N GLN A 395 10.12 -9.59 12.65
CA GLN A 395 11.15 -8.96 11.82
C GLN A 395 10.56 -7.96 10.82
N LEU A 396 11.39 -7.00 10.41
CA LEU A 396 11.17 -6.21 9.19
C LEU A 396 11.32 -7.12 7.96
N SER A 397 10.36 -7.05 7.04
CA SER A 397 10.23 -8.03 5.97
C SER A 397 9.78 -7.44 4.64
N ASP A 398 10.05 -8.17 3.56
CA ASP A 398 9.60 -7.85 2.20
C ASP A 398 8.75 -9.02 1.68
N GLY A 399 7.64 -8.75 0.99
CA GLY A 399 6.80 -9.78 0.42
C GLY A 399 5.54 -9.27 -0.28
N GLY A 400 4.87 -10.17 -1.01
CA GLY A 400 3.56 -9.94 -1.62
C GLY A 400 2.66 -11.15 -1.43
N ALA A 401 1.36 -10.93 -1.26
CA ALA A 401 0.34 -11.96 -1.19
C ALA A 401 -0.91 -11.48 -1.92
N ALA A 402 -1.56 -12.38 -2.64
CA ALA A 402 -2.77 -12.09 -3.40
C ALA A 402 -3.72 -13.28 -3.38
N MET A 403 -5.00 -12.97 -3.49
CA MET A 403 -6.08 -13.92 -3.64
C MET A 403 -7.16 -13.41 -4.58
N VAL A 404 -7.81 -14.32 -5.30
CA VAL A 404 -8.98 -14.04 -6.12
C VAL A 404 -10.22 -14.37 -5.32
N LEU A 405 -11.11 -13.40 -5.20
CA LEU A 405 -12.43 -13.54 -4.60
C LEU A 405 -13.46 -13.58 -5.72
N MET A 406 -14.47 -14.43 -5.56
CA MET A 406 -15.58 -14.53 -6.49
C MET A 406 -16.91 -14.55 -5.74
N SER A 407 -17.99 -14.10 -6.39
CA SER A 407 -19.33 -14.55 -5.99
C SER A 407 -19.42 -16.07 -6.20
N ARG A 408 -20.22 -16.76 -5.38
CA ARG A 408 -20.45 -18.21 -5.56
C ARG A 408 -20.94 -18.51 -6.98
N ASP A 409 -21.88 -17.72 -7.47
CA ASP A 409 -22.43 -17.87 -8.81
C ASP A 409 -21.36 -17.67 -9.89
N ALA A 410 -20.44 -16.71 -9.74
CA ALA A 410 -19.32 -16.55 -10.66
C ALA A 410 -18.39 -17.76 -10.61
N ALA A 411 -18.05 -18.27 -9.42
CA ALA A 411 -17.23 -19.47 -9.31
C ALA A 411 -17.88 -20.66 -10.05
N ASP A 412 -19.20 -20.84 -9.91
CA ASP A 412 -19.96 -21.86 -10.64
C ASP A 412 -19.93 -21.67 -12.16
N ARG A 413 -20.19 -20.44 -12.64
CA ARG A 413 -20.17 -20.12 -14.08
C ARG A 413 -18.80 -20.35 -14.72
N HIS A 414 -17.72 -20.10 -13.98
CA HIS A 414 -16.36 -20.28 -14.45
C HIS A 414 -15.80 -21.70 -14.16
N GLY A 415 -16.56 -22.58 -13.51
CA GLY A 415 -16.10 -23.93 -13.16
C GLY A 415 -14.97 -23.95 -12.12
N VAL A 416 -14.85 -22.90 -11.32
CA VAL A 416 -13.82 -22.76 -10.29
C VAL A 416 -14.26 -23.47 -9.02
N THR A 417 -13.38 -24.31 -8.46
CA THR A 417 -13.62 -24.96 -7.16
C THR A 417 -13.13 -24.04 -6.04
N PRO A 418 -14.01 -23.53 -5.15
CA PRO A 418 -13.59 -22.69 -4.04
C PRO A 418 -12.65 -23.36 -3.04
N LEU A 419 -11.66 -22.61 -2.56
CA LEU A 419 -10.79 -23.00 -1.44
C LEU A 419 -11.48 -22.81 -0.09
N ALA A 420 -12.24 -21.73 0.05
CA ALA A 420 -12.94 -21.37 1.27
C ALA A 420 -14.09 -20.39 0.98
N ARG A 421 -15.00 -20.23 1.94
CA ARG A 421 -16.06 -19.22 1.93
C ARG A 421 -15.80 -18.16 3.00
N ILE A 422 -16.00 -16.89 2.67
CA ILE A 422 -15.92 -15.79 3.63
C ILE A 422 -17.24 -15.73 4.40
N VAL A 423 -17.21 -16.21 5.65
CA VAL A 423 -18.38 -16.22 6.54
C VAL A 423 -18.63 -14.82 7.11
N ALA A 424 -17.62 -14.25 7.76
CA ALA A 424 -17.71 -12.96 8.43
C ALA A 424 -16.33 -12.30 8.52
N TYR A 425 -16.33 -11.00 8.74
CA TYR A 425 -15.16 -10.19 9.07
C TYR A 425 -15.61 -9.00 9.92
N ASN A 426 -14.67 -8.46 10.68
CA ASN A 426 -14.90 -7.31 11.54
C ASN A 426 -13.62 -6.47 11.63
N THR A 427 -13.79 -5.19 11.95
CA THR A 427 -12.69 -4.31 12.31
C THR A 427 -13.02 -3.61 13.62
N ALA A 428 -12.04 -3.48 14.50
CA ALA A 428 -12.19 -2.78 15.77
C ALA A 428 -11.08 -1.73 15.92
N GLY A 429 -11.42 -0.64 16.61
CA GLY A 429 -10.47 0.37 17.05
C GLY A 429 -10.24 0.26 18.55
N VAL A 430 -9.00 0.51 18.98
CA VAL A 430 -8.59 0.67 20.38
C VAL A 430 -7.76 1.94 20.49
N LYS A 431 -7.35 2.32 21.71
CA LYS A 431 -6.41 3.42 21.88
C LYS A 431 -5.09 3.11 21.14
N PRO A 432 -4.41 4.10 20.54
CA PRO A 432 -3.20 3.85 19.75
C PRO A 432 -2.09 3.13 20.54
N GLU A 433 -1.89 3.50 21.80
CA GLU A 433 -0.93 2.85 22.69
C GLU A 433 -1.27 1.39 23.03
N TRP A 434 -2.49 0.96 22.75
CA TRP A 434 -3.00 -0.40 22.96
C TRP A 434 -3.17 -1.16 21.64
N VAL A 435 -2.62 -0.68 20.51
CA VAL A 435 -2.87 -1.29 19.20
C VAL A 435 -2.54 -2.79 19.12
N MET A 436 -1.60 -3.29 19.93
CA MET A 436 -1.27 -4.73 19.98
C MET A 436 -2.40 -5.60 20.55
N GLU A 437 -3.37 -5.05 21.29
CA GLU A 437 -4.60 -5.74 21.72
C GLU A 437 -5.78 -5.56 20.75
N ALA A 438 -5.63 -4.81 19.65
CA ALA A 438 -6.71 -4.56 18.68
C ALA A 438 -7.42 -5.83 18.14
N PRO A 439 -6.75 -7.00 17.98
CA PRO A 439 -7.44 -8.23 17.59
C PRO A 439 -8.47 -8.72 18.62
N ILE A 440 -8.29 -8.44 19.92
CA ILE A 440 -9.16 -8.95 21.00
C ILE A 440 -10.63 -8.52 20.81
N PRO A 441 -10.97 -7.22 20.66
CA PRO A 441 -12.35 -6.81 20.40
C PRO A 441 -12.82 -7.12 18.96
N GLY A 442 -11.88 -7.41 18.05
CA GLY A 442 -12.15 -7.70 16.64
C GLY A 442 -12.71 -9.10 16.40
N VAL A 443 -12.27 -10.09 17.19
CA VAL A 443 -12.74 -11.47 17.14
C VAL A 443 -13.84 -11.64 18.19
N ARG A 444 -15.10 -11.73 17.73
CA ARG A 444 -16.28 -11.93 18.58
C ARG A 444 -16.94 -13.26 18.31
#